data_AF-A0ME31-F1
#
_entry.id   AF-A0ME31-F1
#
_cell.length_a   1.000
_cell.length_b   1.000
_cell.length_c   1.000
_cell.angle_alpha   90.00
_cell.angle_beta   90.00
_cell.angle_gamma   90.00
#
_symmetry.space_group_name_H-M   'P 1'
#
loop_
_entity.id
_entity.type
_entity.pdbx_description
1 polymer ?
#
loop_
_entity_poly.entity_id
_entity_poly.type
_entity_poly.pdbx_seq_one_letter_code
_entity_poly.pdbx_strand_id
1 'polypeptide(L)'
;MEEETTEHLFFNCTYAKAVWRGSGISNRLLYDPRTPWEEKLREILKCNTGTRTPHLKHLPLWILWRLWISRNNLTFQQRNFSWRKVIRQARSDAKEWHDQDERSLGMTNPPQFQNVGFQGEYHWMKPNTNWIKCNYDGSFINGQPASAGG
;
A
#
# COMPACT_ATOMS: atom_id res chain seq x y z
N MET A 1 -8.78 -2.99 30.30
CA MET A 1 -8.75 -2.68 28.86
C MET A 1 -7.45 -1.92 28.66
N GLU A 2 -6.50 -2.45 27.88
CA GLU A 2 -5.25 -1.72 27.60
C GLU A 2 -5.55 -0.50 26.74
N GLU A 3 -4.79 0.58 26.92
CA GLU A 3 -4.90 1.79 26.11
C GLU A 3 -4.42 1.49 24.68
N GLU A 4 -5.22 1.84 23.68
CA GLU A 4 -4.86 1.63 22.28
C GLU A 4 -3.85 2.69 21.83
N THR A 5 -2.57 2.36 21.91
CA THR A 5 -1.49 3.16 21.32
C THR A 5 -1.11 2.65 19.93
N THR A 6 -0.39 3.46 19.15
CA THR A 6 0.17 3.05 17.85
C THR A 6 1.00 1.76 17.97
N GLU A 7 1.80 1.64 19.02
CA GLU A 7 2.60 0.44 19.28
C GLU A 7 1.73 -0.76 19.69
N HIS A 8 0.70 -0.54 20.50
CA HIS A 8 -0.28 -1.58 20.84
C HIS A 8 -0.97 -2.13 19.60
N LEU A 9 -1.47 -1.24 18.74
CA LEU A 9 -2.17 -1.57 17.50
C LEU A 9 -1.29 -2.41 16.57
N PHE A 10 -0.03 -2.01 16.37
CA PHE A 10 0.83 -2.65 15.37
C PHE A 10 1.63 -3.84 15.89
N PHE A 11 1.97 -3.92 17.18
CA PHE A 11 2.92 -4.92 17.68
C PHE A 11 2.53 -5.59 18.99
N ASN A 12 1.96 -4.86 19.95
CA ASN A 12 1.85 -5.39 21.32
C ASN A 12 0.53 -6.12 21.60
N CYS A 13 -0.55 -5.80 20.90
CA CYS A 13 -1.83 -6.49 21.10
C CYS A 13 -1.74 -7.97 20.68
N THR A 14 -2.54 -8.82 21.32
CA THR A 14 -2.58 -10.27 21.05
C THR A 14 -2.91 -10.57 19.60
N TYR A 15 -3.79 -9.76 19.00
CA TYR A 15 -4.17 -9.84 17.60
C TYR A 15 -2.98 -9.56 16.65
N ALA A 16 -2.25 -8.46 16.85
CA ALA A 16 -1.08 -8.11 16.06
C ALA A 16 0.04 -9.15 16.21
N LYS A 17 0.31 -9.61 17.44
CA LYS A 17 1.27 -10.70 17.70
C LYS A 17 0.93 -11.97 16.91
N ALA A 18 -0.36 -12.33 16.84
CA ALA A 18 -0.80 -13.48 16.06
C ALA A 18 -0.59 -13.27 14.54
N VAL A 19 -0.87 -12.07 14.03
CA VAL A 19 -0.61 -11.70 12.63
C VAL A 19 0.88 -11.81 12.30
N TRP A 20 1.75 -11.19 13.10
CA TRP A 20 3.20 -11.25 12.87
C TRP A 20 3.73 -12.68 12.95
N ARG A 21 3.39 -13.45 13.99
CA ARG A 21 3.85 -14.85 14.13
C ARG A 21 3.37 -15.74 12.99
N GLY A 22 2.12 -15.54 12.54
CA GLY A 22 1.55 -16.29 11.41
C GLY A 22 2.05 -15.83 10.05
N SER A 23 2.72 -14.68 9.96
CA SER A 23 3.18 -14.11 8.68
C SER A 23 4.30 -14.91 8.03
N GLY A 24 5.06 -15.69 8.80
CA GLY A 24 6.26 -16.39 8.32
C GLY A 24 7.49 -15.48 8.14
N ILE A 25 7.43 -14.22 8.61
CA ILE A 25 8.59 -13.32 8.60
C ILE A 25 9.54 -13.73 9.73
N SER A 26 10.70 -14.25 9.37
CA SER A 26 11.75 -14.64 10.32
C SER A 26 12.56 -13.42 10.77
N ASN A 27 11.97 -12.57 11.62
CA ASN A 27 12.68 -11.45 12.26
C ASN A 27 12.42 -11.44 13.77
N ARG A 28 13.46 -11.80 14.55
CA ARG A 28 13.37 -11.90 16.02
C ARG A 28 13.03 -10.55 16.68
N LEU A 29 13.47 -9.44 16.12
CA LEU A 29 13.25 -8.09 16.66
C LEU A 29 11.77 -7.68 16.61
N LEU A 30 11.01 -8.18 15.62
CA LEU A 30 9.58 -7.91 15.53
C LEU A 30 8.77 -8.58 16.64
N TYR A 31 9.30 -9.64 17.25
CA TYR A 31 8.64 -10.41 18.29
C TYR A 31 9.07 -10.01 19.71
N ASP A 32 10.15 -9.23 19.84
CA ASP A 32 10.66 -8.82 21.13
C ASP A 32 9.84 -7.65 21.69
N PRO A 33 9.15 -7.82 22.83
CA PRO A 33 8.40 -6.75 23.47
C PRO A 33 9.29 -5.63 24.02
N ARG A 34 10.60 -5.87 24.19
CA ARG A 34 11.55 -4.86 24.68
C ARG A 34 12.09 -3.97 23.55
N THR A 35 11.98 -4.40 22.30
CA THR A 35 12.44 -3.61 21.16
C THR A 35 11.48 -2.44 20.91
N PRO A 36 11.97 -1.19 20.92
CA PRO A 36 11.17 -0.01 20.61
C PRO A 36 10.54 -0.11 19.23
N TRP A 37 9.34 0.49 19.09
CA TRP A 37 8.60 0.41 17.83
C TRP A 37 9.36 1.07 16.66
N GLU A 38 10.16 2.13 16.90
CA GLU A 38 10.98 2.76 15.86
C GLU A 38 12.02 1.79 15.31
N GLU A 39 12.61 0.96 16.16
CA GLU A 39 13.58 -0.06 15.74
C GLU A 39 12.90 -1.17 14.94
N LYS A 40 11.71 -1.62 15.36
CA LYS A 40 10.88 -2.56 14.59
C LYS A 40 10.57 -2.00 13.20
N LEU A 41 10.22 -0.72 13.09
CA LEU A 41 9.99 -0.06 11.81
C LEU A 41 11.25 0.02 10.94
N ARG A 42 12.40 0.37 11.52
CA ARG A 42 13.67 0.39 10.77
C ARG A 42 13.97 -0.98 10.17
N GLU A 43 13.75 -2.05 10.92
CA GLU A 43 13.92 -3.41 10.42
C GLU A 43 12.93 -3.77 9.31
N ILE A 44 11.66 -3.38 9.45
CA ILE A 44 10.64 -3.53 8.39
C ILE A 44 11.08 -2.83 7.10
N LEU A 45 11.59 -1.61 7.20
CA LEU A 45 12.05 -0.83 6.04
C LEU A 45 13.31 -1.45 5.41
N LYS A 46 14.25 -1.97 6.21
CA LYS A 46 15.42 -2.73 5.69
C LYS A 46 14.99 -4.00 4.96
N CYS A 47 14.02 -4.74 5.50
CA CYS A 47 13.45 -5.89 4.80
C CYS A 47 12.83 -5.47 3.46
N ASN A 48 12.23 -4.28 3.41
CA ASN A 48 11.67 -3.74 2.18
C ASN A 48 12.71 -3.27 1.16
N THR A 49 13.97 -3.06 1.51
CA THR A 49 15.01 -2.69 0.53
C THR A 49 15.92 -3.87 0.14
N GLY A 50 15.81 -5.00 0.85
CA GLY A 50 16.60 -6.20 0.60
C GLY A 50 16.23 -6.97 -0.68
N THR A 51 17.23 -7.61 -1.28
CA THR A 51 17.12 -8.36 -2.55
C THR A 51 16.81 -9.85 -2.38
N ARG A 52 16.90 -10.40 -1.17
CA ARG A 52 16.89 -11.85 -0.93
C ARG A 52 15.53 -12.53 -1.17
N THR A 53 14.41 -11.82 -1.06
CA THR A 53 13.06 -12.39 -1.25
C THR A 53 12.09 -11.35 -1.83
N PRO A 54 12.06 -11.15 -3.17
CA PRO A 54 11.28 -10.09 -3.82
C PRO A 54 9.79 -10.11 -3.44
N HIS A 55 9.17 -11.29 -3.41
CA HIS A 55 7.76 -11.46 -3.07
C HIS A 55 7.43 -11.25 -1.58
N LEU A 56 8.43 -11.30 -0.68
CA LEU A 56 8.25 -11.02 0.76
C LEU A 56 8.71 -9.61 1.15
N LYS A 57 9.44 -8.91 0.26
CA LYS A 57 9.97 -7.56 0.46
C LYS A 57 8.89 -6.59 0.94
N HIS A 58 7.71 -6.62 0.33
CA HIS A 58 6.61 -5.71 0.65
C HIS A 58 5.66 -6.24 1.74
N LEU A 59 5.76 -7.53 2.09
CA LEU A 59 4.82 -8.16 3.03
C LEU A 59 4.75 -7.49 4.40
N PRO A 60 5.87 -7.10 5.06
CA PRO A 60 5.80 -6.43 6.36
C PRO A 60 5.04 -5.09 6.31
N LEU A 61 5.20 -4.31 5.23
CA LEU A 61 4.45 -3.05 5.03
C LEU A 61 2.96 -3.31 4.82
N TRP A 62 2.62 -4.32 4.01
CA TRP A 62 1.22 -4.71 3.81
C TRP A 62 0.57 -5.26 5.09
N ILE A 63 1.35 -5.90 5.98
CA ILE A 63 0.85 -6.31 7.30
C ILE A 63 0.51 -5.09 8.16
N LEU A 64 1.40 -4.10 8.26
CA LEU A 64 1.11 -2.85 8.97
C LEU A 64 -0.18 -2.21 8.43
N TRP A 65 -0.27 -2.07 7.11
CA TRP A 65 -1.46 -1.53 6.44
C TRP A 65 -2.74 -2.30 6.78
N ARG A 66 -2.70 -3.64 6.72
CA ARG A 66 -3.87 -4.48 7.02
C ARG A 66 -4.24 -4.49 8.49
N LEU A 67 -3.28 -4.35 9.41
CA LEU A 67 -3.57 -4.16 10.84
C LEU A 67 -4.31 -2.84 11.07
N TRP A 68 -3.85 -1.75 10.47
CA TRP A 68 -4.52 -0.45 10.54
C TRP A 68 -5.94 -0.50 9.97
N ILE A 69 -6.13 -1.06 8.77
CA ILE A 69 -7.46 -1.26 8.17
C ILE A 69 -8.35 -2.11 9.10
N SER A 70 -7.82 -3.21 9.63
CA SER A 70 -8.57 -4.10 10.52
C SER A 70 -9.05 -3.35 11.77
N ARG A 71 -8.21 -2.49 12.35
CA ARG A 71 -8.58 -1.69 13.53
C ARG A 71 -9.63 -0.64 13.20
N ASN A 72 -9.50 0.05 12.08
CA ASN A 72 -10.50 1.03 11.64
C ASN A 72 -11.86 0.39 11.35
N ASN A 73 -11.88 -0.78 10.71
CA ASN A 73 -13.15 -1.50 10.49
C ASN A 73 -13.80 -1.92 11.81
N LEU A 74 -13.01 -2.34 12.80
CA LEU A 74 -13.53 -2.66 14.12
C LEU A 74 -14.14 -1.42 14.78
N THR A 75 -13.43 -0.29 14.76
CA THR A 75 -13.88 0.95 15.42
C THR A 75 -15.09 1.58 14.74
N PHE A 76 -15.08 1.72 13.41
CA PHE A 76 -16.09 2.49 12.68
C PHE A 76 -17.23 1.64 12.10
N GLN A 77 -16.99 0.35 11.86
CA GLN A 77 -17.98 -0.54 11.23
C GLN A 77 -18.38 -1.71 12.13
N GLN A 78 -17.82 -1.83 13.35
CA GLN A 78 -18.01 -2.98 14.25
C GLN A 78 -17.71 -4.32 13.57
N ARG A 79 -16.81 -4.32 12.57
CA ARG A 79 -16.44 -5.49 11.79
C ARG A 79 -15.08 -6.00 12.23
N ASN A 80 -15.06 -7.25 12.69
CA ASN A 80 -13.83 -7.93 13.07
C ASN A 80 -13.39 -8.89 11.94
N PHE A 81 -12.08 -8.94 11.69
CA PHE A 81 -11.48 -9.88 10.75
C PHE A 81 -10.57 -10.85 11.51
N SER A 82 -10.53 -12.11 11.08
CA SER A 82 -9.58 -13.04 11.68
C SER A 82 -8.14 -12.69 11.25
N TRP A 83 -7.19 -12.89 12.16
CA TRP A 83 -5.77 -12.66 11.88
C TRP A 83 -5.29 -13.44 10.64
N ARG A 84 -5.82 -14.65 10.41
CA ARG A 84 -5.55 -15.46 9.20
C ARG A 84 -6.02 -14.78 7.93
N LYS A 85 -7.19 -14.12 7.96
CA LYS A 85 -7.70 -13.35 6.82
C LYS A 85 -6.81 -12.15 6.54
N VAL A 86 -6.38 -11.42 7.57
CA VAL A 86 -5.44 -10.29 7.44
C VAL A 86 -4.13 -10.73 6.79
N ILE A 87 -3.53 -11.84 7.22
CA ILE A 87 -2.30 -12.37 6.60
C ILE A 87 -2.53 -12.72 5.12
N ARG A 88 -3.64 -13.41 4.79
CA ARG A 88 -3.95 -13.78 3.41
C ARG A 88 -4.12 -12.54 2.52
N GLN A 89 -4.81 -11.51 3.02
CA GLN A 89 -4.98 -10.25 2.29
C GLN A 89 -3.63 -9.56 2.10
N ALA A 90 -2.83 -9.40 3.15
CA ALA A 90 -1.50 -8.79 3.06
C ALA A 90 -0.59 -9.51 2.05
N ARG A 91 -0.63 -10.85 2.00
CA ARG A 91 0.10 -11.65 1.00
C ARG A 91 -0.41 -11.42 -0.41
N SER A 92 -1.73 -11.35 -0.59
CA SER A 92 -2.35 -11.07 -1.89
C SER A 92 -1.92 -9.70 -2.41
N ASP A 93 -2.00 -8.67 -1.56
CA ASP A 93 -1.64 -7.30 -1.94
C ASP A 93 -0.14 -7.17 -2.23
N ALA A 94 0.70 -7.81 -1.40
CA ALA A 94 2.15 -7.82 -1.61
C ALA A 94 2.52 -8.48 -2.93
N LYS A 95 1.83 -9.58 -3.28
CA LYS A 95 2.02 -10.26 -4.56
C LYS A 95 1.54 -9.39 -5.72
N GLU A 96 0.33 -8.84 -5.65
CA GLU A 96 -0.23 -8.00 -6.70
C GLU A 96 0.65 -6.78 -6.98
N TRP A 97 1.14 -6.12 -5.91
CA TRP A 97 2.09 -5.02 -6.03
C TRP A 97 3.37 -5.44 -6.76
N HIS A 98 3.95 -6.57 -6.37
CA HIS A 98 5.16 -7.10 -6.99
C HIS A 98 4.95 -7.44 -8.47
N ASP A 99 3.84 -8.09 -8.82
CA ASP A 99 3.51 -8.46 -10.19
C ASP A 99 3.36 -7.22 -11.10
N GLN A 100 2.82 -6.11 -10.57
CA GLN A 100 2.66 -4.85 -11.31
C GLN A 100 4.00 -4.11 -11.48
N ASP A 101 4.87 -4.16 -10.47
CA ASP A 101 6.22 -3.59 -10.53
C ASP A 101 7.06 -4.29 -11.62
N GLU A 102 7.01 -5.63 -11.67
CA GLU A 102 7.68 -6.43 -12.71
C GLU A 102 7.13 -6.15 -14.12
N ARG A 103 5.81 -6.03 -14.27
CA ARG A 103 5.19 -5.65 -15.56
C ARG A 103 5.65 -4.28 -16.04
N SER A 104 5.77 -3.32 -15.12
CA SER A 104 6.21 -1.96 -15.44
C SER A 104 7.68 -1.93 -15.87
N LEU A 105 8.54 -2.74 -15.26
CA LEU A 105 9.94 -2.90 -15.65
C LEU A 105 10.09 -3.66 -16.99
N GLY A 106 9.20 -4.61 -17.28
CA GLY A 106 9.12 -5.33 -18.55
C GLY A 106 8.57 -4.50 -19.73
N MET A 107 7.93 -3.36 -19.47
CA MET A 107 7.43 -2.42 -20.49
C MET A 107 8.50 -1.41 -20.94
N THR A 108 9.77 -1.81 -21.00
CA THR A 108 10.93 -0.96 -21.35
C THR A 108 11.02 -0.54 -22.83
N ASN A 109 10.01 -0.82 -23.64
CA ASN A 109 9.82 -0.09 -24.88
C ASN A 109 8.76 0.99 -24.64
N PRO A 110 9.14 2.24 -24.29
CA PRO A 110 8.23 3.34 -24.52
C PRO A 110 7.83 3.28 -26.00
N PRO A 111 6.54 3.41 -26.37
CA PRO A 111 6.23 3.71 -27.75
C PRO A 111 7.06 4.95 -28.07
N GLN A 112 7.99 4.80 -29.00
CA GLN A 112 8.72 5.94 -29.54
C GLN A 112 7.64 6.85 -30.12
N PHE A 113 7.22 7.85 -29.35
CA PHE A 113 6.58 9.01 -29.90
C PHE A 113 7.64 9.62 -30.79
N GLN A 114 7.63 9.23 -32.07
CA GLN A 114 8.34 9.95 -33.10
C GLN A 114 7.90 11.40 -32.94
N ASN A 115 8.86 12.26 -32.62
CA ASN A 115 8.70 13.71 -32.67
C ASN A 115 8.44 14.08 -34.13
N VAL A 116 7.21 13.83 -34.59
CA VAL A 116 6.66 14.50 -35.76
C VAL A 116 6.18 15.82 -35.19
N GLY A 117 6.91 16.90 -35.48
CA GLY A 117 6.54 18.24 -35.05
C GLY A 117 5.14 18.58 -35.57
N PHE A 118 4.14 18.47 -34.71
CA PHE A 118 2.80 18.95 -34.99
C PHE A 118 2.71 20.39 -34.50
N GLN A 119 2.95 21.34 -35.40
CA GLN A 119 2.46 22.72 -35.27
C GLN A 119 0.95 22.75 -35.57
N GLY A 120 0.15 22.11 -34.72
CA GLY A 120 -1.31 22.07 -34.85
C GLY A 120 -1.97 22.30 -33.51
N GLU A 121 -3.02 23.11 -33.49
CA GLU A 121 -3.79 23.47 -32.29
C GLU A 121 -4.21 22.23 -31.49
N TYR A 122 -3.97 22.28 -30.18
CA TYR A 122 -4.33 21.22 -29.23
C TYR A 122 -5.85 21.16 -29.04
N HIS A 123 -6.57 20.56 -29.99
CA HIS A 123 -7.98 20.23 -29.79
C HIS A 123 -8.13 18.84 -29.15
N TRP A 124 -9.19 18.66 -28.37
CA TRP A 124 -9.49 17.35 -27.80
C TRP A 124 -9.76 16.34 -28.94
N MET A 125 -9.11 15.17 -28.86
CA MET A 125 -9.36 14.03 -29.74
C MET A 125 -9.77 12.82 -28.92
N LYS A 126 -10.68 12.03 -29.49
CA LYS A 126 -11.13 10.75 -28.93
C LYS A 126 -9.93 9.79 -28.88
N PRO A 127 -9.72 9.08 -27.76
CA PRO A 127 -8.63 8.12 -27.66
C PRO A 127 -8.83 6.94 -28.61
N ASN A 128 -7.72 6.33 -29.03
CA ASN A 128 -7.71 5.12 -29.84
C ASN A 128 -8.43 3.97 -29.12
N THR A 129 -8.92 2.99 -29.89
CA THR A 129 -9.58 1.79 -29.36
C THR A 129 -8.67 1.10 -28.33
N ASN A 130 -9.24 0.74 -27.17
CA ASN A 130 -8.57 0.23 -25.96
C ASN A 130 -7.88 1.26 -25.04
N TRP A 131 -8.03 2.56 -25.29
CA TRP A 131 -7.54 3.60 -24.38
C TRP A 131 -8.69 4.42 -23.79
N ILE A 132 -8.58 4.73 -22.49
CA ILE A 132 -9.47 5.65 -21.78
C ILE A 132 -8.72 6.95 -21.55
N LYS A 133 -9.29 8.07 -22.00
CA LYS A 133 -8.76 9.41 -21.73
C LYS A 133 -9.51 9.99 -20.53
N CYS A 134 -8.84 10.09 -19.40
CA CYS A 134 -9.37 10.75 -18.21
C CYS A 134 -8.85 12.18 -18.17
N ASN A 135 -9.75 13.16 -18.30
CA ASN A 135 -9.44 14.54 -17.95
C ASN A 135 -9.77 14.74 -16.47
N TYR A 136 -8.87 15.33 -15.70
CA TYR A 136 -9.13 15.77 -14.34
C TYR A 136 -8.89 17.26 -14.24
N ASP A 137 -9.73 17.95 -13.49
CA ASP A 137 -9.55 19.36 -13.15
C ASP A 137 -9.65 19.50 -11.63
N GLY A 138 -8.98 20.51 -11.08
CA GLY A 138 -8.96 20.77 -9.66
C GLY A 138 -8.81 22.26 -9.42
N SER A 139 -9.78 22.87 -8.73
CA SER A 139 -9.69 24.26 -8.28
C SER A 139 -9.71 24.32 -6.76
N PHE A 140 -8.98 25.30 -6.20
CA PHE A 140 -8.99 25.61 -4.79
C PHE A 140 -9.36 27.09 -4.62
N ILE A 141 -10.27 27.39 -3.69
CA ILE A 141 -10.56 28.76 -3.28
C ILE A 141 -10.33 28.81 -1.77
N ASN A 142 -9.25 29.49 -1.36
CA ASN A 142 -8.83 29.82 0.01
C ASN A 142 -9.72 29.27 1.15
N GLY A 143 -9.67 27.95 1.38
CA GLY A 143 -10.24 27.31 2.57
C GLY A 143 -11.73 26.95 2.56
N GLN A 144 -12.43 26.98 1.41
CA GLN A 144 -13.76 26.35 1.28
C GLN A 144 -13.80 25.44 0.05
N PRO A 145 -14.43 24.25 0.13
CA PRO A 145 -14.58 23.38 -1.03
C PRO A 145 -15.53 24.05 -2.04
N ALA A 146 -15.03 24.30 -3.25
CA ALA A 146 -15.88 24.69 -4.37
C ALA A 146 -16.60 23.43 -4.89
N SER A 147 -17.92 23.49 -5.01
CA SER A 147 -18.69 22.43 -5.68
C SER A 147 -18.48 22.51 -7.19
N ALA A 148 -18.11 21.38 -7.79
CA ALA A 148 -18.21 21.20 -9.24
C ALA A 148 -19.70 21.06 -9.61
N GLY A 149 -20.18 21.95 -10.48
CA GLY A 149 -21.52 21.87 -11.07
C GLY A 149 -21.64 20.64 -11.96
N GLY A 150 -22.82 20.02 -11.93
CA GLY A 150 -23.19 18.88 -12.77
C GLY A 150 -23.53 19.25 -14.21
#